data_AF-A0A349BR59-F1
#
_entry.id   AF-A0A349BR59-F1
#
_cell.length_a   1.000
_cell.length_b   1.000
_cell.length_c   1.000
_cell.angle_alpha   90.00
_cell.angle_beta   90.00
_cell.angle_gamma   90.00
#
_symmetry.space_group_name_H-M   'P 1'
#
loop_
_entity.id
_entity.type
_entity.pdbx_description
1 polymer ?
#
loop_
_entity_poly.entity_id
_entity_poly.type
_entity_poly.pdbx_seq_one_letter_code
_entity_poly.pdbx_strand_id
1 'polypeptide(L)'
;METFVDPARFKGTSYRAANWQFIGQTSGSGKLGKGYVYHGSIKEVYVYELEPRFREKIGCEKKSYNLFHRPSPSIKKVEALQMILRHTGWNPDIVPWMKLTETDVELIADELIQFHNEFHDCFGRKEHLRLGLAYISGLLSNKEAKSVEPIALEFLDENAVRPLQRFMK
;
A
#
# COMPACT_ATOMS: atom_id res chain seq x y z
N MET A 1 -16.69 20.17 7.25
CA MET A 1 -17.59 19.12 7.77
C MET A 1 -17.62 17.98 6.77
N GLU A 2 -17.72 16.74 7.22
CA GLU A 2 -17.85 15.56 6.35
C GLU A 2 -19.10 14.74 6.72
N THR A 3 -19.63 14.02 5.74
CA THR A 3 -20.75 13.10 5.93
C THR A 3 -20.70 11.94 4.93
N PHE A 4 -21.35 10.83 5.29
CA PHE A 4 -21.31 9.58 4.54
C PHE A 4 -22.73 9.15 4.19
N VAL A 5 -23.00 8.97 2.91
CA VAL A 5 -24.30 8.55 2.39
C VAL A 5 -24.19 7.13 1.87
N ASP A 6 -25.12 6.27 2.28
CA ASP A 6 -25.21 4.92 1.74
C ASP A 6 -25.97 4.95 0.40
N PRO A 7 -25.29 4.77 -0.75
CA PRO A 7 -25.92 4.90 -2.06
C PRO A 7 -26.95 3.80 -2.33
N ALA A 8 -26.91 2.67 -1.62
CA ALA A 8 -27.91 1.62 -1.75
C ALA A 8 -29.26 2.04 -1.15
N ARG A 9 -29.27 3.02 -0.23
CA ARG A 9 -30.48 3.49 0.46
C ARG A 9 -30.89 4.90 0.04
N PHE A 10 -29.93 5.80 -0.22
CA PHE A 10 -30.19 7.21 -0.46
C PHE A 10 -29.27 7.77 -1.55
N LYS A 11 -29.80 8.66 -2.41
CA LYS A 11 -29.04 9.28 -3.52
C LYS A 11 -28.20 10.50 -3.11
N GLY A 12 -28.27 10.93 -1.85
CA GLY A 12 -27.54 12.12 -1.37
C GLY A 12 -28.04 13.46 -1.94
N THR A 13 -29.25 13.50 -2.52
CA THR A 13 -29.78 14.68 -3.23
C THR A 13 -29.83 15.94 -2.35
N SER A 14 -30.24 15.82 -1.08
CA SER A 14 -30.30 16.96 -0.15
C SER A 14 -28.91 17.57 0.10
N TYR A 15 -27.87 16.74 0.22
CA TYR A 15 -26.50 17.21 0.38
C TYR A 15 -26.03 17.95 -0.87
N ARG A 16 -26.27 17.38 -2.07
CA ARG A 16 -25.93 18.04 -3.35
C ARG A 16 -26.66 19.38 -3.51
N ALA A 17 -27.94 19.44 -3.15
CA ALA A 17 -28.74 20.67 -3.21
C ALA A 17 -28.28 21.73 -2.19
N ALA A 18 -27.72 21.29 -1.05
CA ALA A 18 -27.17 22.16 -0.01
C ALA A 18 -25.69 22.52 -0.24
N ASN A 19 -25.19 22.43 -1.49
CA ASN A 19 -23.81 22.73 -1.88
C ASN A 19 -22.73 21.88 -1.17
N TRP A 20 -23.05 20.66 -0.73
CA TRP A 20 -22.01 19.72 -0.32
C TRP A 20 -21.30 19.15 -1.55
N GLN A 21 -19.98 19.03 -1.46
CA GLN A 21 -19.13 18.52 -2.52
C GLN A 21 -18.93 17.01 -2.36
N PHE A 22 -19.23 16.24 -3.40
CA PHE A 22 -18.87 14.84 -3.48
C PHE A 22 -17.37 14.70 -3.74
N ILE A 23 -16.66 13.91 -2.91
CA ILE A 23 -15.20 13.75 -3.02
C ILE A 23 -14.76 12.32 -3.33
N GLY A 24 -15.67 11.34 -3.34
CA GLY A 24 -15.37 9.95 -3.63
C GLY A 24 -16.18 8.96 -2.80
N GLN A 25 -15.74 7.70 -2.79
CA GLN A 25 -16.41 6.60 -2.11
C GLN A 25 -15.49 5.95 -1.07
N THR A 26 -16.07 5.37 -0.01
CA THR A 26 -15.33 4.58 0.98
C THR A 26 -15.02 3.18 0.46
N SER A 27 -13.97 2.55 1.00
CA SER A 27 -13.58 1.18 0.62
C SER A 27 -14.45 0.07 1.22
N GLY A 28 -15.55 0.40 1.93
CA GLY A 28 -16.43 -0.61 2.54
C GLY A 28 -15.90 -1.26 3.82
N SER A 29 -15.05 -0.58 4.57
CA SER A 29 -14.52 -1.04 5.86
C SER A 29 -15.01 -0.17 7.01
N GLY A 30 -15.21 -0.79 8.17
CA GLY A 30 -15.70 -0.15 9.40
C GLY A 30 -14.73 -0.38 10.55
N LYS A 31 -14.65 0.58 11.49
CA LYS A 31 -13.75 0.47 12.63
C LYS A 31 -14.32 -0.52 13.67
N LEU A 32 -13.51 -1.50 14.06
CA LEU A 32 -13.82 -2.45 15.13
C LEU A 32 -12.68 -2.45 16.17
N GLY A 33 -12.92 -1.82 17.33
CA GLY A 33 -11.91 -1.66 18.37
C GLY A 33 -10.68 -0.89 17.87
N LYS A 34 -9.52 -1.57 17.85
CA LYS A 34 -8.24 -1.02 17.35
C LYS A 34 -8.03 -1.23 15.84
N GLY A 35 -8.87 -1.99 15.17
CA GLY A 35 -8.72 -2.33 13.75
C GLY A 35 -9.88 -1.89 12.87
N TYR A 36 -9.84 -2.30 11.61
CA TYR A 36 -10.93 -2.17 10.65
C TYR A 36 -11.35 -3.56 10.17
N VAL A 37 -12.64 -3.77 9.99
CA VAL A 37 -13.21 -4.98 9.39
C VAL A 37 -13.90 -4.60 8.10
N TYR A 38 -13.56 -5.32 7.03
CA TYR A 38 -14.22 -5.17 5.75
C TYR A 38 -15.63 -5.75 5.82
N HIS A 39 -16.62 -4.97 5.40
CA HIS A 39 -18.03 -5.36 5.36
C HIS A 39 -18.68 -5.06 3.99
N GLY A 40 -17.92 -4.58 3.01
CA GLY A 40 -18.37 -4.35 1.63
C GLY A 40 -19.37 -3.20 1.43
N SER A 41 -19.80 -2.53 2.50
CA SER A 41 -20.79 -1.45 2.39
C SER A 41 -20.12 -0.13 2.04
N ILE A 42 -19.98 0.11 0.75
CA ILE A 42 -19.43 1.33 0.17
C ILE A 42 -20.37 2.51 0.46
N LYS A 43 -19.82 3.66 0.87
CA LYS A 43 -20.55 4.91 1.10
C LYS A 43 -19.99 6.02 0.23
N GLU A 44 -20.86 6.91 -0.25
CA GLU A 44 -20.45 8.16 -0.86
C GLU A 44 -20.00 9.14 0.23
N VAL A 45 -18.90 9.85 0.01
CA VAL A 45 -18.36 10.84 0.94
C VAL A 45 -18.64 12.24 0.40
N TYR A 46 -19.29 13.06 1.24
CA TYR A 46 -19.56 14.46 0.95
C TYR A 46 -18.89 15.36 1.97
N VAL A 47 -18.34 16.47 1.51
CA VAL A 47 -17.69 17.48 2.33
C VAL A 47 -18.34 18.83 2.12
N TYR A 48 -18.54 19.55 3.22
CA TYR A 48 -18.93 20.95 3.20
C TYR A 48 -17.81 21.80 3.78
N GLU A 49 -17.30 22.73 2.97
CA GLU A 49 -16.28 23.68 3.37
C GLU A 49 -16.90 24.75 4.28
N LEU A 50 -16.42 24.85 5.52
CA LEU A 50 -16.92 25.83 6.48
C LEU A 50 -16.23 27.19 6.34
N GLU A 51 -14.96 27.19 5.95
CA GLU A 51 -14.12 28.37 5.86
C GLU A 51 -13.25 28.27 4.60
N PRO A 52 -13.61 28.95 3.50
CA PRO A 52 -12.87 28.88 2.24
C PRO A 52 -11.39 29.27 2.34
N ARG A 53 -11.05 30.14 3.31
CA ARG A 53 -9.65 30.60 3.53
C ARG A 53 -8.94 29.83 4.63
N PHE A 54 -9.43 28.65 5.03
CA PHE A 54 -8.86 27.93 6.17
C PHE A 54 -7.37 27.63 5.97
N ARG A 55 -6.96 27.35 4.72
CA ARG A 55 -5.56 27.07 4.35
C ARG A 55 -4.63 28.24 4.67
N GLU A 56 -5.03 29.46 4.33
CA GLU A 56 -4.28 30.67 4.67
C GLU A 56 -4.21 30.84 6.19
N LYS A 57 -5.34 30.65 6.89
CA LYS A 57 -5.42 30.81 8.35
C LYS A 57 -4.53 29.83 9.11
N ILE A 58 -4.32 28.62 8.60
CA ILE A 58 -3.43 27.61 9.19
C ILE A 58 -2.02 27.60 8.57
N GLY A 59 -1.70 28.57 7.70
CA GLY A 59 -0.39 28.65 7.03
C GLY A 59 -0.08 27.47 6.09
N CYS A 60 -1.10 26.79 5.57
CA CYS A 60 -0.95 25.71 4.60
C CYS A 60 -0.90 26.26 3.17
N GLU A 61 0.24 26.14 2.53
CA GLU A 61 0.39 26.42 1.10
C GLU A 61 -0.21 25.28 0.26
N LYS A 62 -1.02 25.63 -0.74
CA LYS A 62 -1.55 24.67 -1.71
C LYS A 62 -0.41 24.21 -2.63
N LYS A 63 0.19 23.05 -2.34
CA LYS A 63 1.13 22.42 -3.26
C LYS A 63 0.39 21.94 -4.51
N SER A 64 0.91 22.30 -5.69
CA SER A 64 0.60 21.59 -6.92
C SER A 64 1.04 20.13 -6.75
N TYR A 65 0.10 19.20 -6.88
CA TYR A 65 0.42 17.78 -6.96
C TYR A 65 1.17 17.55 -8.29
N ASN A 66 2.49 17.52 -8.26
CA ASN A 66 3.30 17.09 -9.42
C ASN A 66 3.43 15.56 -9.35
N LEU A 67 2.63 14.85 -10.15
CA LEU A 67 2.67 13.39 -10.27
C LEU A 67 4.03 12.85 -10.78
N PHE A 68 4.92 13.70 -11.31
CA PHE A 68 6.09 13.27 -12.07
C PHE A 68 7.45 13.78 -11.56
N HIS A 69 7.54 14.43 -10.39
CA HIS A 69 8.85 14.84 -9.87
C HIS A 69 9.51 13.72 -9.07
N ARG A 70 10.00 12.68 -9.77
CA ARG A 70 10.78 11.60 -9.17
C ARG A 70 12.17 11.50 -9.82
N PRO A 71 13.27 11.56 -9.06
CA PRO A 71 14.60 11.29 -9.60
C PRO A 71 14.70 9.81 -10.00
N SER A 72 15.31 9.52 -11.15
CA SER A 72 15.44 8.15 -11.66
C SER A 72 16.25 7.27 -10.69
N PRO A 73 15.82 6.02 -10.42
CA PRO A 73 16.61 5.08 -9.63
C PRO A 73 17.85 4.64 -10.43
N SER A 74 19.03 4.62 -9.80
CA SER A 74 20.23 4.06 -10.43
C SER A 74 20.06 2.56 -10.65
N ILE A 75 20.14 2.10 -11.90
CA ILE A 75 19.97 0.71 -12.38
C ILE A 75 20.63 -0.33 -11.46
N LYS A 76 21.85 -0.07 -10.97
CA LYS A 76 22.61 -0.96 -10.06
C LYS A 76 21.88 -1.40 -8.79
N LYS A 77 20.94 -0.60 -8.26
CA LYS A 77 20.23 -0.92 -7.00
C LYS A 77 19.03 -1.83 -7.22
N VAL A 78 18.49 -1.86 -8.43
CA VAL A 78 17.35 -2.71 -8.81
C VAL A 78 17.83 -4.12 -9.12
N GLU A 79 18.96 -4.26 -9.82
CA GLU A 79 19.57 -5.55 -10.16
C GLU A 79 19.96 -6.37 -8.92
N ALA A 80 20.48 -5.71 -7.87
CA ALA A 80 20.84 -6.38 -6.62
C ALA A 80 19.63 -6.98 -5.88
N LEU A 81 18.45 -6.35 -5.96
CA LEU A 81 17.23 -6.83 -5.32
C LEU A 81 16.56 -7.94 -6.13
N GLN A 82 16.64 -7.89 -7.47
CA GLN A 82 16.24 -8.99 -8.35
C GLN A 82 17.06 -10.27 -8.07
N MET A 83 18.36 -10.13 -7.78
CA MET A 83 19.19 -11.27 -7.39
C MET A 83 18.79 -11.87 -6.03
N ILE A 84 18.39 -11.06 -5.05
CA ILE A 84 17.98 -11.55 -3.73
C ILE A 84 16.70 -12.39 -3.83
N LEU A 85 15.71 -11.94 -4.60
CA LEU A 85 14.43 -12.65 -4.79
C LEU A 85 14.58 -14.04 -5.41
N ARG A 86 15.62 -14.26 -6.23
CA ARG A 86 15.92 -15.56 -6.86
C ARG A 86 16.49 -16.61 -5.91
N HIS A 87 16.95 -16.22 -4.72
CA HIS A 87 17.68 -17.12 -3.81
C HIS A 87 16.99 -17.34 -2.46
N THR A 88 15.79 -16.78 -2.24
CA THR A 88 15.03 -17.02 -0.99
C THR A 88 14.23 -18.32 -1.09
N GLY A 89 14.61 -19.35 -0.32
CA GLY A 89 13.95 -20.66 -0.34
C GLY A 89 12.45 -20.59 -0.02
N TRP A 90 11.64 -21.08 -0.97
CA TRP A 90 10.19 -21.15 -0.95
C TRP A 90 9.66 -22.22 0.03
N ASN A 91 8.49 -21.96 0.66
CA ASN A 91 7.78 -22.93 1.50
C ASN A 91 6.76 -23.75 0.68
N PRO A 92 7.00 -25.05 0.43
CA PRO A 92 6.15 -25.88 -0.42
C PRO A 92 4.76 -26.21 0.17
N ASP A 93 4.52 -26.00 1.47
CA ASP A 93 3.28 -26.43 2.14
C ASP A 93 2.09 -25.47 1.95
N ILE A 94 2.30 -24.31 1.34
CA ILE A 94 1.28 -23.28 1.17
C ILE A 94 0.22 -23.68 0.11
N VAL A 95 0.58 -24.55 -0.83
CA VAL A 95 -0.31 -25.08 -1.89
C VAL A 95 0.08 -26.53 -2.22
N PRO A 96 -0.36 -27.52 -1.41
CA PRO A 96 0.11 -28.92 -1.49
C PRO A 96 -0.18 -29.63 -2.82
N TRP A 97 -1.13 -29.12 -3.60
CA TRP A 97 -1.51 -29.65 -4.93
C TRP A 97 -0.73 -29.01 -6.09
N MET A 98 0.07 -27.98 -5.81
CA MET A 98 0.85 -27.27 -6.82
C MET A 98 2.27 -27.82 -6.83
N LYS A 99 2.57 -28.71 -7.77
CA LYS A 99 3.95 -29.16 -8.02
C LYS A 99 4.70 -28.04 -8.73
N LEU A 100 5.27 -27.13 -7.96
CA LEU A 100 6.12 -26.06 -8.48
C LEU A 100 7.47 -26.65 -8.89
N THR A 101 7.81 -26.51 -10.17
CA THR A 101 9.17 -26.70 -10.65
C THR A 101 10.02 -25.46 -10.32
N GLU A 102 11.34 -25.58 -10.39
CA GLU A 102 12.25 -24.44 -10.20
C GLU A 102 11.92 -23.29 -11.18
N THR A 103 11.58 -23.63 -12.43
CA THR A 103 11.12 -22.68 -13.45
C THR A 103 9.80 -22.00 -13.08
N ASP A 104 8.85 -22.73 -12.48
CA ASP A 104 7.60 -22.12 -12.02
C ASP A 104 7.85 -21.13 -10.88
N VAL A 105 8.81 -21.41 -9.99
CA VAL A 105 9.20 -20.49 -8.91
C VAL A 105 9.83 -19.22 -9.48
N GLU A 106 10.70 -19.34 -10.49
CA GLU A 106 11.28 -18.19 -11.19
C GLU A 106 10.18 -17.33 -11.84
N LEU A 107 9.23 -17.97 -12.53
CA LEU A 107 8.12 -17.26 -13.19
C LEU A 107 7.23 -16.55 -12.17
N ILE A 108 6.87 -17.23 -11.07
CA ILE A 108 6.08 -16.62 -9.98
C ILE A 108 6.83 -15.45 -9.34
N ALA A 109 8.15 -15.56 -9.16
CA ALA A 109 8.94 -14.45 -8.63
C ALA A 109 8.94 -13.24 -9.57
N ASP A 110 9.11 -13.46 -10.88
CA ASP A 110 9.06 -12.40 -11.89
C ASP A 110 7.66 -11.75 -11.96
N GLU A 111 6.60 -12.55 -11.94
CA GLU A 111 5.21 -12.07 -11.89
C GLU A 111 4.93 -11.27 -10.61
N LEU A 112 5.40 -11.70 -9.44
CA LEU A 112 5.24 -10.97 -8.18
C LEU A 112 5.99 -9.63 -8.20
N ILE A 113 7.17 -9.58 -8.83
CA ILE A 113 7.91 -8.33 -9.01
C ILE A 113 7.14 -7.40 -9.94
N GLN A 114 6.65 -7.90 -11.07
CA GLN A 114 5.86 -7.11 -12.03
C GLN A 114 4.59 -6.58 -11.37
N PHE A 115 3.83 -7.43 -10.70
CA PHE A 115 2.66 -7.06 -9.93
C PHE A 115 2.98 -5.99 -8.88
N HIS A 116 4.05 -6.17 -8.09
CA HIS A 116 4.45 -5.15 -7.10
C HIS A 116 4.82 -3.81 -7.77
N ASN A 117 5.39 -3.85 -8.97
CA ASN A 117 5.73 -2.67 -9.75
C ASN A 117 4.50 -1.95 -10.31
N GLU A 118 3.36 -2.61 -10.51
CA GLU A 118 2.10 -1.91 -10.86
C GLU A 118 1.66 -0.92 -9.78
N PHE A 119 2.04 -1.16 -8.51
CA PHE A 119 1.77 -0.26 -7.39
C PHE A 119 2.88 0.77 -7.17
N HIS A 120 3.85 0.88 -8.09
CA HIS A 120 4.98 1.81 -7.97
C HIS A 120 4.53 3.25 -7.69
N ASP A 121 3.43 3.66 -8.32
CA ASP A 121 2.87 5.01 -8.21
C ASP A 121 2.17 5.25 -6.86
N CYS A 122 1.78 4.19 -6.15
CA CYS A 122 1.26 4.28 -4.79
C CYS A 122 2.39 4.50 -3.76
N PHE A 123 3.65 4.25 -4.12
CA PHE A 123 4.78 4.43 -3.22
C PHE A 123 5.34 5.85 -3.28
N GLY A 124 5.04 6.65 -2.25
CA GLY A 124 5.55 8.03 -2.13
C GLY A 124 7.07 8.19 -1.99
N ARG A 125 7.83 7.09 -1.82
CA ARG A 125 9.30 7.09 -1.70
C ARG A 125 9.90 5.89 -2.44
N LYS A 126 11.11 6.05 -3.01
CA LYS A 126 11.82 4.97 -3.73
C LYS A 126 12.25 3.83 -2.80
N GLU A 127 12.46 4.15 -1.53
CA GLU A 127 12.82 3.21 -0.49
C GLU A 127 11.66 2.23 -0.18
N HIS A 128 10.41 2.66 -0.38
CA HIS A 128 9.23 1.83 -0.10
C HIS A 128 9.14 0.60 -1.01
N LEU A 129 9.62 0.68 -2.25
CA LEU A 129 9.69 -0.47 -3.16
C LEU A 129 10.62 -1.55 -2.58
N ARG A 130 11.81 -1.16 -2.10
CA ARG A 130 12.75 -2.08 -1.45
C ARG A 130 12.16 -2.68 -0.18
N LEU A 131 11.49 -1.86 0.63
CA LEU A 131 10.84 -2.31 1.86
C LEU A 131 9.68 -3.29 1.56
N GLY A 132 8.88 -3.01 0.53
CA GLY A 132 7.78 -3.87 0.09
C GLY A 132 8.24 -5.20 -0.46
N LEU A 133 9.23 -5.20 -1.36
CA LEU A 133 9.81 -6.44 -1.88
C LEU A 133 10.47 -7.27 -0.77
N ALA A 134 11.27 -6.66 0.11
CA ALA A 134 11.86 -7.37 1.24
C ALA A 134 10.81 -7.95 2.20
N TYR A 135 9.68 -7.24 2.37
CA TYR A 135 8.56 -7.76 3.13
C TYR A 135 7.94 -8.99 2.47
N ILE A 136 7.66 -8.94 1.16
CA ILE A 136 7.13 -10.06 0.37
C ILE A 136 8.10 -11.24 0.40
N SER A 137 9.40 -11.04 0.17
CA SER A 137 10.44 -12.08 0.29
C SER A 137 10.45 -12.70 1.68
N GLY A 138 10.34 -11.87 2.72
CA GLY A 138 10.22 -12.30 4.10
C GLY A 138 9.03 -13.22 4.35
N LEU A 139 7.85 -12.85 3.82
CA LEU A 139 6.64 -13.66 3.90
C LEU A 139 6.81 -15.00 3.19
N LEU A 140 7.40 -15.02 1.99
CA LEU A 140 7.54 -16.21 1.15
C LEU A 140 8.70 -17.14 1.52
N SER A 141 9.67 -16.64 2.29
CA SER A 141 10.82 -17.42 2.75
C SER A 141 10.44 -18.57 3.70
N ASN A 142 11.38 -19.48 3.97
CA ASN A 142 11.22 -20.51 5.01
C ASN A 142 11.44 -19.99 6.45
N LYS A 143 11.43 -18.67 6.67
CA LYS A 143 11.61 -18.09 8.02
C LYS A 143 10.39 -18.34 8.91
N GLU A 144 10.63 -18.82 10.13
CA GLU A 144 9.57 -19.11 11.10
C GLU A 144 8.86 -17.83 11.60
N ALA A 145 9.64 -16.78 11.89
CA ALA A 145 9.13 -15.50 12.36
C ALA A 145 8.84 -14.54 11.18
N LYS A 146 7.55 -14.30 10.92
CA LYS A 146 7.03 -13.44 9.82
C LYS A 146 6.74 -11.99 10.21
N SER A 147 7.22 -11.55 11.37
CA SER A 147 7.09 -10.15 11.79
C SER A 147 8.12 -9.26 11.09
N VAL A 148 7.85 -7.95 11.09
CA VAL A 148 8.66 -6.96 10.36
C VAL A 148 10.13 -6.95 10.75
N GLU A 149 10.44 -7.10 12.05
CA GLU A 149 11.81 -7.01 12.55
C GLU A 149 12.68 -8.19 12.11
N PRO A 150 12.29 -9.46 12.31
CA PRO A 150 13.01 -10.60 11.76
C PRO A 150 13.15 -10.53 10.24
N ILE A 151 12.14 -10.06 9.52
CA ILE A 151 12.21 -9.91 8.06
C ILE A 151 13.25 -8.86 7.66
N ALA A 152 13.26 -7.69 8.32
CA ALA A 152 14.22 -6.64 8.04
C ALA A 152 15.66 -7.07 8.34
N LEU A 153 15.89 -7.80 9.43
CA LEU A 153 17.22 -8.31 9.77
C LEU A 153 17.75 -9.33 8.76
N GLU A 154 16.87 -10.07 8.11
CA GLU A 154 17.22 -11.11 7.14
C GLU A 154 17.48 -10.54 5.74
N PHE A 155 16.53 -9.75 5.23
CA PHE A 155 16.50 -9.34 3.81
C PHE A 155 16.97 -7.91 3.59
N LEU A 156 17.26 -7.17 4.67
CA LEU A 156 17.72 -5.79 4.63
C LEU A 156 18.94 -5.62 5.55
N ASP A 157 18.84 -4.73 6.53
CA ASP A 157 19.88 -4.39 7.50
C ASP A 157 19.21 -3.93 8.81
N GLU A 158 19.97 -3.89 9.91
CA GLU A 158 19.46 -3.48 11.23
C GLU A 158 18.82 -2.08 11.21
N ASN A 159 19.35 -1.17 10.39
CA ASN A 159 18.82 0.19 10.28
C ASN A 159 17.49 0.24 9.50
N ALA A 160 17.14 -0.83 8.79
CA ALA A 160 15.92 -0.94 8.00
C ALA A 160 14.70 -1.44 8.80
N VAL A 161 14.89 -1.92 10.04
CA VAL A 161 13.79 -2.37 10.91
C VAL A 161 12.74 -1.27 11.12
N ARG A 162 13.16 -0.09 11.57
CA ARG A 162 12.25 1.04 11.84
C ARG A 162 11.61 1.61 10.56
N PRO A 163 12.33 1.79 9.45
CA PRO A 163 11.75 2.10 8.15
C PRO A 163 10.70 1.09 7.70
N LEU A 164 10.98 -0.21 7.80
CA LEU A 164 10.03 -1.26 7.41
C LEU A 164 8.78 -1.25 8.30
N GLN A 165 8.94 -1.06 9.61
CA GLN A 165 7.82 -0.90 10.55
C GLN A 165 6.95 0.32 10.23
N ARG A 166 7.55 1.42 9.78
CA ARG A 166 6.82 2.63 9.36
C ARG A 166 6.15 2.46 8.01
N PHE A 167 6.71 1.65 7.13
CA PHE A 167 6.13 1.35 5.83
C PHE A 167 4.88 0.46 5.96
N MET A 168 4.87 -0.47 6.92
CA MET A 168 3.76 -1.39 7.16
C MET A 168 2.66 -0.82 8.09
N LYS A 169 2.78 0.43 8.54
CA LYS A 169 1.82 1.13 9.42
C LYS A 169 0.99 2.13 8.65
#